data_AF-A0AAJ2KV93-F1
#
_entry.id   AF-A0AAJ2KV93-F1
#
_cell.length_a   1.000
_cell.length_b   1.000
_cell.length_c   1.000
_cell.angle_alpha   90.00
_cell.angle_beta   90.00
_cell.angle_gamma   90.00
#
_symmetry.space_group_name_H-M   'P 1'
#
loop_
_entity.id
_entity.type
_entity.pdbx_description
1 polymer ?
#
loop_
_entity_poly.entity_id
_entity_poly.type
_entity_poly.pdbx_seq_one_letter_code
_entity_poly.pdbx_strand_id
1 'polypeptide(L)'
;MSKALCIAVFLLALVALLGVFFSYYYWFKVELDFHISKSPEVWGQFGDFAGGLINPILSFITVIILIITSLYQQKQYERLEKREKNKIFDDRFYGMISYQRDFANDFKCKLPNGIDANVKELTICVEDIFFDTDDHSYINDDNFKESIFPLIRGFYILVKMINEHHEEEIESKDADKYYEWLVNLTDYSLMRLVLFCVFYYDGILSFNYINSNSTFISKLSMIGWNDYIAEVKKRKLQIGN
;
A
#
# COMPACT_ATOMS: atom_id res chain seq x y z
N MET A 1 -21.33 -12.12 10.14
CA MET A 1 -22.07 -13.34 9.78
C MET A 1 -23.15 -12.97 8.79
N SER A 2 -23.26 -13.69 7.67
CA SER A 2 -24.44 -13.52 6.83
C SER A 2 -25.67 -13.95 7.64
N LYS A 3 -26.75 -13.17 7.61
CA LYS A 3 -28.02 -13.51 8.30
C LYS A 3 -28.47 -14.94 7.92
N ALA A 4 -28.16 -15.36 6.70
CA ALA A 4 -28.38 -16.70 6.19
C ALA A 4 -27.68 -17.82 7.00
N LEU A 5 -26.44 -17.62 7.45
CA LEU A 5 -25.72 -18.63 8.25
C LEU A 5 -26.39 -18.84 9.61
N CYS A 6 -26.78 -17.75 10.30
CA CYS A 6 -27.49 -17.84 11.57
C CYS A 6 -28.83 -18.56 11.42
N ILE A 7 -29.58 -18.23 10.37
CA ILE A 7 -30.88 -18.85 10.08
C ILE A 7 -30.70 -20.34 9.76
N ALA A 8 -29.70 -20.70 8.96
CA ALA A 8 -29.41 -22.09 8.63
C ALA A 8 -29.07 -22.92 9.88
N VAL A 9 -28.23 -22.40 10.77
CA VAL A 9 -27.88 -23.06 12.05
C VAL A 9 -29.10 -23.25 12.94
N PHE A 10 -29.94 -22.21 13.08
CA PHE A 10 -31.14 -22.28 13.90
C PHE A 10 -32.13 -23.34 13.36
N LEU A 11 -32.31 -23.38 12.04
CA LEU A 11 -33.15 -24.39 11.40
C LEU A 11 -32.59 -25.81 11.60
N LEU A 12 -31.28 -26.00 11.50
CA LEU A 12 -30.63 -27.31 11.69
C LEU A 12 -30.79 -27.81 13.14
N ALA A 13 -30.63 -26.93 14.12
CA ALA A 13 -30.87 -27.25 15.53
C ALA A 13 -32.33 -27.59 15.81
N LEU A 14 -33.27 -26.82 15.22
CA LEU A 14 -34.70 -27.08 15.34
C LEU A 14 -35.10 -28.42 14.72
N VAL A 15 -34.57 -28.76 13.55
CA VAL A 15 -34.80 -30.05 12.87
C VAL A 15 -34.23 -31.21 13.69
N ALA A 16 -33.03 -31.06 14.26
CA ALA A 16 -32.44 -32.10 15.12
C ALA A 16 -33.32 -32.36 16.35
N LEU A 17 -33.78 -31.30 17.02
CA LEU A 17 -34.66 -31.41 18.18
C LEU A 17 -35.98 -32.09 17.80
N LEU A 18 -36.67 -31.56 16.79
CA LEU A 18 -37.94 -32.13 16.32
C LEU A 18 -37.77 -33.57 15.83
N GLY A 19 -36.66 -33.90 15.18
CA GLY A 19 -36.37 -35.25 14.70
C GLY A 19 -36.30 -36.28 15.83
N VAL A 20 -35.67 -35.95 16.97
CA VAL A 20 -35.62 -36.82 18.15
C VAL A 20 -37.02 -37.01 18.75
N PHE A 21 -37.80 -35.93 18.87
CA PHE A 21 -39.18 -36.01 19.36
C PHE A 21 -40.10 -36.82 18.43
N PHE A 22 -40.05 -36.59 17.12
CA PHE A 22 -40.89 -37.27 16.13
C PHE A 22 -40.53 -38.74 15.98
N SER A 23 -39.23 -39.08 15.94
CA SER A 23 -38.80 -40.49 15.88
C SER A 23 -39.24 -41.28 17.11
N TYR A 24 -39.12 -40.68 18.31
CA TYR A 24 -39.60 -41.29 19.54
C TYR A 24 -41.12 -41.44 19.54
N TYR A 25 -41.86 -40.40 19.17
CA TYR A 25 -43.32 -40.45 19.06
C TYR A 25 -43.79 -41.54 18.11
N TYR A 26 -43.18 -41.61 16.92
CA TYR A 26 -43.51 -42.60 15.90
C TYR A 26 -43.28 -44.02 16.42
N TRP A 27 -42.09 -44.30 16.95
CA TRP A 27 -41.74 -45.65 17.40
C TRP A 27 -42.60 -46.14 18.58
N PHE A 28 -42.79 -45.30 19.60
CA PHE A 28 -43.47 -45.75 20.82
C PHE A 28 -44.99 -45.66 20.77
N LYS A 29 -45.56 -44.70 20.03
CA LYS A 29 -47.01 -44.50 19.98
C LYS A 29 -47.67 -45.09 18.74
N VAL A 30 -47.02 -45.02 17.58
CA VAL A 30 -47.63 -45.51 16.32
C VAL A 30 -47.36 -46.99 16.12
N GLU A 31 -46.12 -47.44 16.36
CA GLU A 31 -45.74 -48.85 16.12
C GLU A 31 -46.07 -49.76 17.32
N LEU A 32 -45.84 -49.28 18.54
CA LEU A 32 -45.95 -50.08 19.78
C LEU A 32 -47.23 -49.83 20.60
N ASP A 33 -48.08 -48.88 20.18
CA ASP A 33 -49.37 -48.49 20.78
C ASP A 33 -49.31 -48.19 22.31
N PHE A 34 -48.16 -47.71 22.80
CA PHE A 34 -48.00 -47.38 24.21
C PHE A 34 -48.76 -46.10 24.61
N HIS A 35 -49.33 -46.11 25.81
CA HIS A 35 -49.97 -44.94 26.41
C HIS A 35 -48.97 -43.97 27.05
N ILE A 36 -49.32 -42.69 27.06
CA ILE A 36 -48.51 -41.64 27.66
C ILE A 36 -48.41 -41.86 29.18
N SER A 37 -47.19 -41.93 29.71
CA SER A 37 -46.97 -42.11 31.14
C SER A 37 -47.43 -40.88 31.94
N LYS A 38 -48.11 -41.11 33.06
CA LYS A 38 -48.46 -40.09 34.06
C LYS A 38 -47.36 -39.89 35.11
N SER A 39 -46.34 -40.75 35.15
CA SER A 39 -45.24 -40.62 36.11
C SER A 39 -44.21 -39.60 35.62
N PRO A 40 -43.89 -38.57 36.42
CA PRO A 40 -42.85 -37.58 36.08
C PRO A 40 -41.47 -38.20 35.88
N GLU A 41 -41.18 -39.32 36.57
CA GLU A 41 -39.87 -40.00 36.54
C GLU A 41 -39.52 -40.57 35.15
N VAL A 42 -40.53 -41.09 34.42
CA VAL A 42 -40.35 -41.58 33.04
C VAL A 42 -40.07 -40.43 32.07
N TRP A 43 -40.65 -39.26 32.31
CA TRP A 43 -40.35 -38.05 31.55
C TRP A 43 -38.95 -37.52 31.82
N GLY A 44 -38.43 -37.68 33.06
CA GLY A 44 -37.03 -37.41 33.39
C GLY A 44 -36.08 -38.27 32.58
N GLN A 45 -36.29 -39.60 32.55
CA GLN A 45 -35.47 -40.54 31.78
C GLN A 45 -35.52 -40.27 30.27
N PHE A 46 -36.68 -39.89 29.73
CA PHE A 46 -36.79 -39.45 28.34
C PHE A 46 -35.99 -38.16 28.07
N GLY A 47 -36.07 -37.20 28.99
CA GLY A 47 -35.27 -35.98 28.94
C GLY A 47 -33.76 -36.26 28.92
N ASP A 48 -33.31 -37.23 29.71
CA ASP A 48 -31.91 -37.66 29.76
C ASP A 48 -31.47 -38.31 28.43
N PHE A 49 -32.31 -39.15 27.81
CA PHE A 49 -32.05 -39.73 26.49
C PHE A 49 -31.99 -38.66 25.39
N ALA A 50 -33.00 -37.78 25.34
CA ALA A 50 -33.06 -36.71 24.36
C ALA A 50 -31.90 -35.73 24.53
N GLY A 51 -31.58 -35.33 25.77
CA GLY A 51 -30.44 -34.50 26.10
C GLY A 51 -29.11 -35.16 25.74
N GLY A 52 -28.97 -36.47 26.02
CA GLY A 52 -27.77 -37.24 25.66
C GLY A 52 -27.49 -37.30 24.16
N LEU A 53 -28.52 -37.20 23.32
CA LEU A 53 -28.39 -37.18 21.86
C LEU A 53 -28.27 -35.75 21.29
N ILE A 54 -29.07 -34.82 21.78
CA ILE A 54 -29.12 -33.43 21.29
C ILE A 54 -27.84 -32.68 21.70
N ASN A 55 -27.33 -32.88 22.91
CA ASN A 55 -26.18 -32.11 23.42
C ASN A 55 -24.90 -32.34 22.60
N PRO A 56 -24.50 -33.57 22.22
CA PRO A 56 -23.37 -33.80 21.33
C PRO A 56 -23.56 -33.16 19.94
N ILE A 57 -24.78 -33.23 19.37
CA ILE A 57 -25.08 -32.62 18.06
C ILE A 57 -24.93 -31.10 18.13
N LEU A 58 -25.51 -30.46 19.15
CA LEU A 58 -25.39 -29.01 19.35
C LEU A 58 -23.94 -28.60 19.63
N SER A 59 -23.19 -29.40 20.39
CA SER A 59 -21.78 -29.17 20.66
C SER A 59 -20.95 -29.23 19.37
N PHE A 60 -21.21 -30.19 18.51
CA PHE A 60 -20.54 -30.31 17.21
C PHE A 60 -20.87 -29.14 16.27
N ILE A 61 -22.15 -28.75 16.19
CA ILE A 61 -22.59 -27.56 15.44
C ILE A 61 -21.87 -26.30 15.97
N THR A 62 -21.73 -26.17 17.29
CA THR A 62 -21.02 -25.06 17.92
C THR A 62 -19.56 -25.01 17.49
N VAL A 63 -18.87 -26.17 17.48
CA VAL A 63 -17.49 -26.26 16.99
C VAL A 63 -17.37 -25.84 15.52
N ILE A 64 -18.29 -26.27 14.65
CA ILE A 64 -18.31 -25.86 13.24
C ILE A 64 -18.47 -24.34 13.09
N ILE A 65 -19.40 -23.74 13.84
CA ILE A 65 -19.63 -22.29 13.82
C ILE A 65 -18.38 -21.54 14.25
N LEU A 66 -17.71 -22.01 15.30
CA LEU A 66 -16.46 -21.42 15.77
C LEU A 66 -15.37 -21.47 14.69
N ILE A 67 -15.21 -22.61 14.01
CA ILE A 67 -14.26 -22.76 12.90
C ILE A 67 -14.58 -21.78 11.77
N ILE A 68 -15.84 -21.73 11.30
CA ILE A 68 -16.27 -20.82 10.23
C ILE A 68 -16.03 -19.36 10.63
N THR A 69 -16.36 -19.01 11.87
CA THR A 69 -16.19 -17.65 12.40
C THR A 69 -14.72 -17.28 12.47
N SER A 70 -13.85 -18.18 12.93
CA SER A 70 -12.41 -17.99 13.00
C SER A 70 -11.80 -17.76 11.61
N LEU A 71 -12.16 -18.58 10.62
CA LEU A 71 -11.70 -18.41 9.24
C LEU A 71 -12.18 -17.07 8.64
N TYR A 72 -13.41 -16.67 8.91
CA TYR A 72 -13.92 -15.37 8.48
C TYR A 72 -13.18 -14.22 9.16
N GLN A 73 -12.91 -14.32 10.45
CA GLN A 73 -12.13 -13.33 11.21
C GLN A 73 -10.72 -13.20 10.67
N GLN A 74 -10.03 -14.31 10.38
CA GLN A 74 -8.69 -14.29 9.79
C GLN A 74 -8.69 -13.55 8.45
N LYS A 75 -9.64 -13.84 7.55
CA LYS A 75 -9.75 -13.13 6.27
C LYS A 75 -10.06 -11.64 6.43
N GLN A 76 -10.83 -11.26 7.44
CA GLN A 76 -11.08 -9.84 7.74
C GLN A 76 -9.83 -9.16 8.30
N TYR A 77 -9.07 -9.86 9.13
CA TYR A 77 -7.81 -9.37 9.67
C TYR A 77 -6.78 -9.12 8.57
N GLU A 78 -6.57 -10.07 7.65
CA GLU A 78 -5.69 -9.89 6.49
C GLU A 78 -6.08 -8.69 5.63
N ARG A 79 -7.39 -8.49 5.41
CA ARG A 79 -7.90 -7.32 4.68
C ARG A 79 -7.68 -6.01 5.43
N LEU A 80 -7.82 -6.03 6.75
CA LEU A 80 -7.59 -4.87 7.60
C LEU A 80 -6.11 -4.51 7.61
N GLU A 81 -5.23 -5.50 7.79
CA GLU A 81 -3.77 -5.34 7.78
C GLU A 81 -3.31 -4.74 6.45
N LYS A 82 -3.78 -5.27 5.31
CA LYS A 82 -3.47 -4.70 3.99
C LYS A 82 -3.92 -3.23 3.87
N ARG A 83 -5.11 -2.90 4.36
CA ARG A 83 -5.61 -1.50 4.35
C ARG A 83 -4.78 -0.59 5.25
N GLU A 84 -4.35 -1.09 6.41
CA GLU A 84 -3.53 -0.34 7.36
C GLU A 84 -2.14 -0.07 6.78
N LYS A 85 -1.50 -1.07 6.16
CA LYS A 85 -0.20 -0.88 5.49
C LYS A 85 -0.28 0.12 4.34
N ASN A 86 -1.31 0.04 3.50
CA ASN A 86 -1.55 1.03 2.44
C ASN A 86 -1.74 2.44 3.02
N LYS A 87 -2.50 2.58 4.11
CA LYS A 87 -2.69 3.87 4.78
C LYS A 87 -1.37 4.41 5.36
N ILE A 88 -0.59 3.57 6.03
CA ILE A 88 0.73 3.94 6.57
C ILE A 88 1.69 4.33 5.43
N PHE A 89 1.60 3.68 4.28
CA PHE A 89 2.35 4.10 3.09
C PHE A 89 1.88 5.47 2.58
N ASP A 90 0.57 5.69 2.40
CA ASP A 90 0.02 6.98 1.97
C ASP A 90 0.46 8.12 2.89
N ASP A 91 0.30 7.94 4.21
CA ASP A 91 0.66 8.94 5.21
C ASP A 91 2.18 9.25 5.14
N ARG A 92 3.03 8.22 4.98
CA ARG A 92 4.48 8.40 4.78
C ARG A 92 4.79 9.11 3.46
N PHE A 93 4.12 8.75 2.37
CA PHE A 93 4.32 9.36 1.05
C PHE A 93 4.01 10.85 1.08
N TYR A 94 2.83 11.22 1.56
CA TYR A 94 2.46 12.64 1.66
C TYR A 94 3.36 13.41 2.63
N GLY A 95 3.77 12.78 3.75
CA GLY A 95 4.73 13.38 4.69
C GLY A 95 6.11 13.65 4.06
N MET A 96 6.61 12.73 3.25
CA MET A 96 7.88 12.89 2.54
C MET A 96 7.79 13.94 1.41
N ILE A 97 6.67 14.00 0.71
CA ILE A 97 6.40 15.05 -0.29
C ILE A 97 6.36 16.43 0.36
N SER A 98 5.67 16.57 1.50
CA SER A 98 5.64 17.85 2.23
C SER A 98 7.02 18.22 2.75
N TYR A 99 7.76 17.26 3.31
CA TYR A 99 9.13 17.49 3.77
C TYR A 99 10.04 17.99 2.63
N GLN A 100 9.96 17.36 1.45
CA GLN A 100 10.72 17.80 0.29
C GLN A 100 10.33 19.21 -0.15
N ARG A 101 9.03 19.51 -0.19
CA ARG A 101 8.54 20.84 -0.55
C ARG A 101 9.05 21.91 0.41
N ASP A 102 8.95 21.66 1.71
CA ASP A 102 9.41 22.59 2.73
C ASP A 102 10.93 22.75 2.66
N PHE A 103 11.67 21.65 2.50
CA PHE A 103 13.11 21.68 2.31
C PHE A 103 13.53 22.48 1.07
N ALA A 104 12.80 22.37 -0.05
CA ALA A 104 13.04 23.13 -1.26
C ALA A 104 12.67 24.63 -1.11
N ASN A 105 11.62 24.94 -0.36
CA ASN A 105 11.20 26.32 -0.09
C ASN A 105 12.20 27.07 0.79
N ASP A 106 12.75 26.39 1.80
CA ASP A 106 13.72 26.96 2.75
C ASP A 106 15.16 26.94 2.22
N PHE A 107 15.40 26.23 1.11
CA PHE A 107 16.71 26.07 0.52
C PHE A 107 17.28 27.39 -0.01
N LYS A 108 18.56 27.64 0.28
CA LYS A 108 19.34 28.76 -0.25
C LYS A 108 20.72 28.28 -0.69
N CYS A 109 21.15 28.73 -1.86
CA CYS A 109 22.49 28.47 -2.38
C CYS A 109 23.09 29.76 -2.94
N LYS A 110 24.40 29.95 -2.73
CA LYS A 110 25.11 31.12 -3.27
C LYS A 110 25.40 30.93 -4.75
N LEU A 111 24.88 31.84 -5.56
CA LEU A 111 25.18 31.94 -6.99
C LEU A 111 26.63 32.42 -7.22
N PRO A 112 27.15 32.32 -8.46
CA PRO A 112 28.49 32.81 -8.80
C PRO A 112 28.70 34.30 -8.48
N ASN A 113 27.62 35.09 -8.50
CA ASN A 113 27.61 36.51 -8.15
C ASN A 113 27.58 36.78 -6.64
N GLY A 114 27.55 35.73 -5.81
CA GLY A 114 27.55 35.81 -4.34
C GLY A 114 26.17 36.03 -3.70
N ILE A 115 25.10 36.10 -4.50
CA ILE A 115 23.72 36.30 -4.01
C ILE A 115 23.11 34.95 -3.61
N ASP A 116 22.41 34.92 -2.48
CA ASP A 116 21.61 33.75 -2.09
C ASP A 116 20.41 33.59 -3.04
N ALA A 117 20.30 32.42 -3.66
CA ALA A 117 19.23 32.05 -4.56
C ALA A 117 18.36 30.93 -3.98
N ASN A 118 17.06 31.03 -4.25
CA ASN A 118 16.11 29.93 -4.06
C ASN A 118 16.26 28.87 -5.17
N VAL A 119 15.53 27.76 -5.05
CA VAL A 119 15.58 26.66 -6.04
C VAL A 119 15.27 27.12 -7.46
N LYS A 120 14.33 28.05 -7.65
CA LYS A 120 13.95 28.55 -8.98
C LYS A 120 15.09 29.33 -9.63
N GLU A 121 15.64 30.31 -8.91
CA GLU A 121 16.76 31.13 -9.36
C GLU A 121 18.01 30.29 -9.62
N LEU A 122 18.28 29.33 -8.72
CA LEU A 122 19.36 28.37 -8.88
C LEU A 122 19.21 27.55 -10.16
N THR A 123 18.01 27.01 -10.40
CA THR A 123 17.74 26.15 -11.58
C THR A 123 17.97 26.92 -12.88
N ILE A 124 17.54 28.18 -12.95
CA ILE A 124 17.79 29.04 -14.12
C ILE A 124 19.30 29.25 -14.29
N CYS A 125 20.01 29.65 -13.24
CA CYS A 125 21.45 29.88 -13.32
C CYS A 125 22.24 28.62 -13.74
N VAL A 126 21.85 27.44 -13.23
CA VAL A 126 22.48 26.16 -13.59
C VAL A 126 22.27 25.85 -15.06
N GLU A 127 21.08 26.09 -15.58
CA GLU A 127 20.78 25.85 -16.99
C GLU A 127 21.46 26.86 -17.91
N ASP A 128 21.47 28.15 -17.55
CA ASP A 128 22.21 29.18 -18.30
C ASP A 128 23.70 28.80 -18.40
N ILE A 129 24.31 28.36 -17.29
CA ILE A 129 25.71 27.89 -17.27
C ILE A 129 25.90 26.62 -18.11
N PHE A 130 24.94 25.70 -18.10
CA PHE A 130 25.10 24.42 -18.78
C PHE A 130 24.84 24.50 -20.29
N PHE A 131 23.82 25.26 -20.70
CA PHE A 131 23.40 25.35 -22.10
C PHE A 131 24.08 26.48 -22.87
N ASP A 132 24.34 27.63 -22.23
CA ASP A 132 24.79 28.84 -22.95
C ASP A 132 26.29 29.13 -22.81
N THR A 133 27.00 28.44 -21.91
CA THR A 133 28.44 28.63 -21.70
C THR A 133 29.22 27.33 -21.90
N ASP A 134 30.54 27.48 -22.07
CA ASP A 134 31.49 26.35 -22.08
C ASP A 134 32.27 26.25 -20.76
N ASP A 135 32.13 27.23 -19.86
CA ASP A 135 32.74 27.20 -18.53
C ASP A 135 31.75 26.61 -17.51
N HIS A 136 31.97 25.33 -17.20
CA HIS A 136 31.17 24.57 -16.24
C HIS A 136 31.83 24.46 -14.87
N SER A 137 32.84 25.29 -14.56
CA SER A 137 33.59 25.22 -13.30
C SER A 137 32.68 25.36 -12.07
N TYR A 138 31.70 26.27 -12.11
CA TYR A 138 30.77 26.50 -11.00
C TYR A 138 29.86 25.29 -10.72
N ILE A 139 29.21 24.73 -11.74
CA ILE A 139 28.35 23.55 -11.55
C ILE A 139 29.17 22.29 -11.21
N ASN A 140 30.47 22.29 -11.48
CA ASN A 140 31.38 21.23 -11.09
C ASN A 140 32.14 21.49 -9.78
N ASP A 141 31.89 22.64 -9.12
CA ASP A 141 32.47 22.95 -7.81
C ASP A 141 31.88 22.05 -6.73
N ASP A 142 32.72 21.65 -5.76
CA ASP A 142 32.30 20.72 -4.72
C ASP A 142 31.38 21.39 -3.70
N ASN A 143 31.54 22.69 -3.38
CA ASN A 143 30.62 23.38 -2.48
C ASN A 143 29.24 23.53 -3.11
N PHE A 144 29.19 23.77 -4.42
CA PHE A 144 27.94 23.76 -5.18
C PHE A 144 27.24 22.40 -5.06
N LYS A 145 27.95 21.31 -5.39
CA LYS A 145 27.42 19.94 -5.30
C LYS A 145 26.95 19.58 -3.88
N GLU A 146 27.72 19.92 -2.85
CA GLU A 146 27.36 19.68 -1.45
C GLU A 146 26.08 20.40 -1.05
N SER A 147 25.83 21.58 -1.64
CA SER A 147 24.60 22.33 -1.42
C SER A 147 23.40 21.65 -2.10
N ILE A 148 23.53 21.23 -3.36
CA ILE A 148 22.39 20.75 -4.14
C ILE A 148 22.08 19.26 -3.93
N PHE A 149 23.07 18.41 -3.70
CA PHE A 149 22.86 16.96 -3.65
C PHE A 149 21.88 16.49 -2.56
N PRO A 150 21.80 17.12 -1.36
CA PRO A 150 20.77 16.80 -0.38
C PRO A 150 19.33 16.90 -0.92
N LEU A 151 19.02 17.91 -1.76
CA LEU A 151 17.69 18.07 -2.38
C LEU A 151 17.36 16.87 -3.27
N ILE A 152 18.33 16.46 -4.09
CA ILE A 152 18.15 15.37 -5.06
C ILE A 152 18.08 14.04 -4.32
N ARG A 153 18.84 13.86 -3.22
CA ARG A 153 18.75 12.68 -2.36
C ARG A 153 17.36 12.57 -1.72
N GLY A 154 16.75 13.69 -1.31
CA GLY A 154 15.36 13.70 -0.85
C GLY A 154 14.39 13.16 -1.90
N PHE A 155 14.57 13.57 -3.17
CA PHE A 155 13.78 13.04 -4.29
C PHE A 155 14.06 11.55 -4.55
N TYR A 156 15.31 11.12 -4.48
CA TYR A 156 15.70 9.72 -4.61
C TYR A 156 15.00 8.85 -3.55
N ILE A 157 14.93 9.29 -2.29
CA ILE A 157 14.27 8.51 -1.23
C ILE A 157 12.78 8.32 -1.57
N LEU A 158 12.11 9.33 -2.12
CA LEU A 158 10.71 9.22 -2.58
C LEU A 158 10.57 8.18 -3.70
N VAL A 159 11.42 8.24 -4.73
CA VAL A 159 11.41 7.26 -5.84
C VAL A 159 11.66 5.84 -5.34
N LYS A 160 12.63 5.68 -4.42
CA LYS A 160 12.99 4.41 -3.80
C LYS A 160 11.87 3.86 -2.93
N MET A 161 11.25 4.69 -2.10
CA MET A 161 10.13 4.31 -1.24
C MET A 161 8.94 3.79 -2.06
N ILE A 162 8.62 4.42 -3.19
CA ILE A 162 7.57 3.93 -4.11
C ILE A 162 7.96 2.57 -4.69
N ASN A 163 9.22 2.39 -5.10
CA ASN A 163 9.69 1.14 -5.70
C ASN A 163 9.73 -0.02 -4.69
N GLU A 164 10.21 0.21 -3.47
CA GLU A 164 10.27 -0.81 -2.41
C GLU A 164 8.86 -1.26 -2.00
N HIS A 165 7.90 -0.32 -1.89
CA HIS A 165 6.52 -0.68 -1.58
C HIS A 165 5.87 -1.56 -2.67
N HIS A 166 6.19 -1.29 -3.94
CA HIS A 166 5.73 -2.10 -5.07
C HIS A 166 6.25 -3.55 -5.01
N GLU A 167 7.48 -3.77 -4.54
CA GLU A 167 8.09 -5.10 -4.47
C GLU A 167 7.51 -5.95 -3.31
N GLU A 168 7.03 -5.31 -2.24
CA GLU A 168 6.54 -5.99 -1.03
C GLU A 168 5.03 -6.33 -1.05
N GLU A 169 4.17 -5.50 -1.66
CA GLU A 169 2.70 -5.69 -1.58
C GLU A 169 1.92 -5.35 -2.89
N ILE A 170 1.49 -6.41 -3.59
CA ILE A 170 0.31 -6.59 -4.48
C ILE A 170 -0.11 -5.44 -5.46
N GLU A 171 -0.15 -5.81 -6.75
CA GLU A 171 -0.69 -5.09 -7.93
C GLU A 171 0.20 -3.94 -8.48
N SER A 172 0.83 -4.20 -9.63
CA SER A 172 1.66 -3.26 -10.40
C SER A 172 1.00 -1.93 -10.78
N LYS A 173 -0.30 -1.78 -10.49
CA LYS A 173 -1.13 -0.63 -10.86
C LYS A 173 -1.03 0.53 -9.86
N ASP A 174 -0.58 0.27 -8.63
CA ASP A 174 -0.54 1.30 -7.58
C ASP A 174 0.75 2.15 -7.66
N ALA A 175 1.90 1.56 -8.00
CA ALA A 175 3.18 2.30 -8.11
C ALA A 175 3.15 3.40 -9.18
N ASP A 176 2.56 3.09 -10.32
CA ASP A 176 2.37 4.02 -11.45
C ASP A 176 1.69 5.32 -11.03
N LYS A 177 0.67 5.20 -10.17
CA LYS A 177 -0.11 6.31 -9.65
C LYS A 177 0.73 7.18 -8.70
N TYR A 178 1.55 6.58 -7.84
CA TYR A 178 2.42 7.36 -6.95
C TYR A 178 3.55 8.07 -7.71
N TYR A 179 4.10 7.47 -8.77
CA TYR A 179 5.06 8.19 -9.62
C TYR A 179 4.42 9.37 -10.34
N GLU A 180 3.20 9.21 -10.85
CA GLU A 180 2.45 10.32 -11.45
C GLU A 180 2.20 11.43 -10.42
N TRP A 181 1.81 11.08 -9.20
CA TRP A 181 1.63 12.05 -8.12
C TRP A 181 2.92 12.72 -7.70
N LEU A 182 4.02 11.98 -7.56
CA LEU A 182 5.33 12.52 -7.24
C LEU A 182 5.71 13.61 -8.26
N VAL A 183 5.67 13.29 -9.55
CA VAL A 183 6.05 14.23 -10.62
C VAL A 183 5.16 15.48 -10.62
N ASN A 184 3.84 15.31 -10.46
CA ASN A 184 2.89 16.43 -10.51
C ASN A 184 2.85 17.27 -9.22
N LEU A 185 3.26 16.72 -8.07
CA LEU A 185 3.28 17.44 -6.79
C LEU A 185 4.62 18.10 -6.48
N THR A 186 5.69 17.72 -7.18
CA THR A 186 7.02 18.35 -7.15
C THR A 186 6.98 19.67 -7.92
N ASP A 187 7.58 20.72 -7.36
CA ASP A 187 7.71 22.02 -8.04
C ASP A 187 8.46 21.86 -9.38
N TYR A 188 8.03 22.61 -10.40
CA TYR A 188 8.60 22.51 -11.75
C TYR A 188 10.10 22.82 -11.79
N SER A 189 10.56 23.81 -11.01
CA SER A 189 11.97 24.18 -10.95
C SER A 189 12.78 23.09 -10.25
N LEU A 190 12.25 22.56 -9.13
CA LEU A 190 12.88 21.44 -8.44
C LEU A 190 12.97 20.20 -9.34
N MET A 191 11.93 19.91 -10.12
CA MET A 191 11.92 18.78 -11.04
C MET A 191 12.99 18.93 -12.14
N ARG A 192 13.11 20.11 -12.74
CA ARG A 192 14.18 20.44 -13.69
C ARG A 192 15.57 20.26 -13.08
N LEU A 193 15.78 20.75 -11.86
CA LEU A 193 17.04 20.59 -11.14
C LEU A 193 17.36 19.12 -10.84
N VAL A 194 16.37 18.33 -10.40
CA VAL A 194 16.51 16.89 -10.16
C VAL A 194 16.92 16.18 -11.45
N LEU A 195 16.19 16.40 -12.55
CA LEU A 195 16.48 15.77 -13.83
C LEU A 195 17.85 16.20 -14.36
N PHE A 196 18.18 17.49 -14.28
CA PHE A 196 19.51 17.99 -14.62
C PHE A 196 20.58 17.21 -13.86
N CYS A 197 20.51 17.17 -12.53
CA CYS A 197 21.52 16.51 -11.70
C CYS A 197 21.63 15.01 -12.01
N VAL A 198 20.49 14.34 -12.18
CA VAL A 198 20.41 12.90 -12.44
C VAL A 198 21.04 12.51 -13.78
N PHE A 199 20.90 13.35 -14.81
CA PHE A 199 21.45 13.08 -16.13
C PHE A 199 22.84 13.71 -16.37
N TYR A 200 23.19 14.77 -15.65
CA TYR A 200 24.47 15.46 -15.76
C TYR A 200 25.58 14.78 -14.94
N TYR A 201 25.38 14.53 -13.64
CA TYR A 201 26.44 13.97 -12.79
C TYR A 201 26.48 12.45 -12.82
N ASP A 202 27.65 11.89 -13.17
CA ASP A 202 27.90 10.45 -13.18
C ASP A 202 28.48 9.95 -11.85
N GLY A 203 28.39 8.64 -11.61
CA GLY A 203 29.03 7.97 -10.48
C GLY A 203 28.30 8.11 -9.13
N ILE A 204 27.15 8.78 -9.09
CA ILE A 204 26.37 8.97 -7.87
C ILE A 204 25.26 7.92 -7.79
N LEU A 205 25.32 7.05 -6.78
CA LEU A 205 24.39 5.92 -6.63
C LEU A 205 22.92 6.34 -6.58
N SER A 206 22.58 7.39 -5.84
CA SER A 206 21.19 7.88 -5.74
C SER A 206 20.66 8.39 -7.09
N PHE A 207 21.53 8.95 -7.93
CA PHE A 207 21.14 9.51 -9.22
C PHE A 207 20.98 8.39 -10.23
N ASN A 208 21.93 7.45 -10.23
CA ASN A 208 21.86 6.23 -11.03
C ASN A 208 20.60 5.41 -10.72
N TYR A 209 20.17 5.37 -9.46
CA TYR A 209 18.92 4.70 -9.08
C TYR A 209 17.69 5.36 -9.73
N ILE A 210 17.60 6.70 -9.69
CA ILE A 210 16.49 7.43 -10.36
C ILE A 210 16.54 7.19 -11.87
N ASN A 211 17.71 7.31 -12.49
CA ASN A 211 17.91 7.14 -13.93
C ASN A 211 17.62 5.71 -14.42
N SER A 212 17.95 4.69 -13.62
CA SER A 212 17.74 3.28 -13.98
C SER A 212 16.32 2.76 -13.71
N ASN A 213 15.49 3.51 -12.99
CA ASN A 213 14.10 3.11 -12.71
C ASN A 213 13.22 3.29 -13.97
N SER A 214 13.05 2.21 -14.74
CA SER A 214 12.33 2.22 -16.01
C SER A 214 10.87 2.65 -15.90
N THR A 215 10.19 2.28 -14.82
CA THR A 215 8.80 2.68 -14.54
C THR A 215 8.71 4.19 -14.35
N PHE A 216 9.59 4.76 -13.53
CA PHE A 216 9.64 6.21 -13.30
C PHE A 216 10.00 6.98 -14.58
N ILE A 217 11.02 6.56 -15.32
CA ILE A 217 11.40 7.19 -16.59
C ILE A 217 10.27 7.13 -17.63
N SER A 218 9.55 6.02 -17.70
CA SER A 218 8.36 5.88 -18.55
C SER A 218 7.25 6.86 -18.15
N LYS A 219 7.04 7.11 -16.85
CA LYS A 219 6.07 8.12 -16.40
C LYS A 219 6.50 9.54 -16.71
N LEU A 220 7.77 9.87 -16.52
CA LEU A 220 8.31 11.16 -16.96
C LEU A 220 8.07 11.39 -18.45
N SER A 221 8.24 10.35 -19.26
CA SER A 221 7.95 10.38 -20.69
C SER A 221 6.50 10.71 -21.00
N MET A 222 5.56 10.08 -20.30
CA MET A 222 4.12 10.29 -20.48
C MET A 222 3.67 11.68 -20.05
N ILE A 223 4.31 12.26 -19.03
CA ILE A 223 3.95 13.57 -18.47
C ILE A 223 4.58 14.74 -19.26
N GLY A 224 5.57 14.46 -20.13
CA GLY A 224 6.16 15.46 -21.04
C GLY A 224 7.57 15.93 -20.68
N TRP A 225 8.29 15.19 -19.82
CA TRP A 225 9.67 15.53 -19.43
C TRP A 225 10.74 15.04 -20.43
N ASN A 226 10.33 14.32 -21.47
CA ASN A 226 11.24 13.72 -22.45
C ASN A 226 12.12 14.73 -23.17
N ASP A 227 11.55 15.85 -23.60
CA ASP A 227 12.27 16.85 -24.40
C ASP A 227 13.41 17.46 -23.57
N TYR A 228 13.13 17.83 -22.32
CA TYR A 228 14.13 18.33 -21.39
C TYR A 228 15.25 17.31 -21.11
N ILE A 229 14.88 16.05 -20.85
CA ILE A 229 15.84 14.97 -20.60
C ILE A 229 16.73 14.74 -21.84
N ALA A 230 16.14 14.76 -23.03
CA ALA A 230 16.87 14.58 -24.29
C ALA A 230 17.84 15.74 -24.54
N GLU A 231 17.44 16.97 -24.25
CA GLU A 231 18.27 18.16 -24.39
C GLU A 231 19.49 18.13 -23.45
N VAL A 232 19.28 17.78 -22.17
CA VAL A 232 20.37 17.62 -21.20
C VAL A 232 21.36 16.55 -21.65
N LYS A 233 20.86 15.37 -22.05
CA LYS A 233 21.70 14.27 -22.55
C LYS A 233 22.50 14.68 -23.79
N LYS A 234 21.86 15.37 -24.73
CA LYS A 234 22.49 15.84 -25.97
C LYS A 234 23.63 16.82 -25.68
N ARG A 235 23.39 17.84 -24.84
CA ARG A 235 24.42 18.83 -24.47
C ARG A 235 25.56 18.18 -23.70
N LYS A 236 25.29 17.27 -22.77
CA LYS A 236 26.32 16.51 -22.04
C LYS A 236 27.28 15.76 -22.98
N LEU A 237 26.76 15.12 -24.03
CA LEU A 237 27.58 14.43 -25.03
C LEU A 237 28.46 15.38 -25.86
N GLN A 238 28.06 16.65 -26.00
CA GLN A 238 28.87 17.67 -26.70
C GLN A 238 30.00 18.20 -25.83
N ILE A 239 29.78 18.30 -24.52
CA ILE A 239 30.78 18.77 -23.55
C ILE A 239 31.80 17.67 -23.20
N GLY A 240 31.37 16.40 -23.23
CA GLY A 240 32.22 15.25 -22.91
C GLY A 240 33.07 14.71 -24.07
N ASN A 241 32.93 15.25 -25.29
CA ASN A 241 33.81 15.01 -26.44
C ASN A 241 34.77 16.19 -26.62
#